data_AF-A0A357GTU6-F1
#
_entry.id   AF-A0A357GTU6-F1
#
_cell.length_a   1.000
_cell.length_b   1.000
_cell.length_c   1.000
_cell.angle_alpha   90.00
_cell.angle_beta   90.00
_cell.angle_gamma   90.00
#
_symmetry.space_group_name_H-M   'P 1'
#
loop_
_entity.id
_entity.type
_entity.pdbx_description
1 polymer ?
#
loop_
_entity_poly.entity_id
_entity_poly.type
_entity_poly.pdbx_seq_one_letter_code
_entity_poly.pdbx_strand_id
1 'polypeptide(L)'
;MRKEKISVVIPCYNEEKGITKNIEIIYTYLKEHYSSFEIIVSNDGSTDKTTAELAEIKNKIPFKIINVPINTGKGNAVKVGMLATSPESKMVMFLDADLAIPIDELNKFVTALENQNLDLVIASRFVPGLKVLEPVLWYRKTMEIAFRFLRVIILNNWQVRDSQCGFKVFRRSAAIKIFNLTTISRFAFDSEVIFLAKKFNFSVKELPITLCNPRESHIRMIFDPINMFFALFKIRWNNLKGIYKVQAQDLWKDVTISADDFGASPRANKNILALIQENKIDRISVMIKRNFSKEEIKLLRKSNLKIDLHLELFTDQELKLKKNTLLRGISFFIGYLRGEFYHSRVKKMWTEQIFEFEQIFGQKPDGLNSHEHFHLFPPFFRIICQIAKKNHIRYVRLGKNGQPFARRLIRHILQVLFLKNKKTLHSFPKLDSSDYMLSLDWIIKNKKPYKFLKAETEIVCHPEREEEYIFLKNLPHKK
;
A
#
# COMPACT_ATOMS: atom_id res chain seq x y z
N MET A 1 -19.76 -11.36 8.15
CA MET A 1 -19.39 -10.03 7.61
C MET A 1 -17.88 -9.82 7.64
N ARG A 2 -17.32 -9.24 6.57
CA ARG A 2 -15.92 -8.84 6.46
C ARG A 2 -15.68 -7.55 7.26
N LYS A 3 -14.52 -7.47 7.95
CA LYS A 3 -14.14 -6.32 8.79
C LYS A 3 -13.52 -5.15 8.02
N GLU A 4 -12.83 -5.46 6.93
CA GLU A 4 -12.09 -4.49 6.13
C GLU A 4 -13.04 -3.63 5.30
N LYS A 5 -12.83 -2.31 5.31
CA LYS A 5 -13.67 -1.36 4.59
C LYS A 5 -13.41 -1.44 3.08
N ILE A 6 -14.50 -1.45 2.31
CA ILE A 6 -14.49 -1.43 0.84
C ILE A 6 -15.20 -0.19 0.29
N SER A 7 -14.63 0.45 -0.74
CA SER A 7 -15.33 1.47 -1.52
C SER A 7 -15.77 0.91 -2.87
N VAL A 8 -17.04 1.12 -3.22
CA VAL A 8 -17.63 0.69 -4.48
C VAL A 8 -17.96 1.90 -5.34
N VAL A 9 -17.32 2.02 -6.49
CA VAL A 9 -17.50 3.11 -7.45
C VAL A 9 -18.40 2.67 -8.59
N ILE A 10 -19.44 3.46 -8.86
CA ILE A 10 -20.42 3.21 -9.93
C ILE A 10 -20.37 4.39 -10.91
N PRO A 11 -19.64 4.31 -12.03
CA PRO A 11 -19.73 5.30 -13.09
C PRO A 11 -21.08 5.19 -13.80
N CYS A 12 -21.77 6.30 -14.02
CA CYS A 12 -23.02 6.32 -14.77
C CYS A 12 -23.07 7.49 -15.76
N TYR A 13 -23.75 7.26 -16.89
CA TYR A 13 -24.12 8.27 -17.87
C TYR A 13 -25.39 7.83 -18.58
N ASN A 14 -26.48 8.58 -18.38
CA ASN A 14 -27.80 8.28 -18.91
C ASN A 14 -28.32 6.86 -18.56
N GLU A 15 -28.46 6.60 -17.26
CA GLU A 15 -28.84 5.31 -16.66
C GLU A 15 -30.22 5.37 -15.95
N GLU A 16 -31.11 6.29 -16.36
CA GLU A 16 -32.39 6.57 -15.66
C GLU A 16 -33.26 5.33 -15.46
N LYS A 17 -33.20 4.34 -16.36
CA LYS A 17 -34.06 3.13 -16.32
C LYS A 17 -33.67 2.14 -15.21
N GLY A 18 -32.42 2.15 -14.76
CA GLY A 18 -31.88 1.06 -13.93
C GLY A 18 -31.12 1.50 -12.69
N ILE A 19 -30.64 2.75 -12.64
CA ILE A 19 -29.69 3.21 -11.61
C ILE A 19 -30.23 3.05 -10.19
N THR A 20 -31.50 3.36 -9.94
CA THR A 20 -32.14 3.27 -8.63
C THR A 20 -32.14 1.84 -8.11
N LYS A 21 -32.70 0.91 -8.89
CA LYS A 21 -32.75 -0.53 -8.57
C LYS A 21 -31.35 -1.12 -8.38
N ASN A 22 -30.40 -0.74 -9.24
CA ASN A 22 -29.05 -1.31 -9.19
C ASN A 22 -28.28 -0.83 -7.97
N ILE A 23 -28.45 0.43 -7.53
CA ILE A 23 -27.90 0.92 -6.27
C ILE A 23 -28.51 0.18 -5.07
N GLU A 24 -29.82 -0.10 -5.07
CA GLU A 24 -30.48 -0.88 -4.02
C GLU A 24 -29.90 -2.30 -3.90
N ILE A 25 -29.68 -2.98 -5.02
CA ILE A 25 -29.07 -4.32 -5.07
C ILE A 25 -27.65 -4.27 -4.48
N ILE A 26 -26.83 -3.32 -4.92
CA ILE A 26 -25.45 -3.17 -4.44
C ILE A 26 -25.43 -2.87 -2.94
N TYR A 27 -26.28 -1.94 -2.47
CA TYR A 27 -26.37 -1.57 -1.07
C TYR A 27 -26.78 -2.75 -0.18
N THR A 28 -27.80 -3.51 -0.60
CA THR A 28 -28.28 -4.68 0.12
C THR A 28 -27.17 -5.71 0.29
N TYR A 29 -26.49 -6.06 -0.82
CA TYR A 29 -25.35 -6.98 -0.77
C TYR A 29 -24.24 -6.48 0.16
N LEU A 30 -23.83 -5.21 0.05
CA LEU A 30 -22.74 -4.68 0.87
C LEU A 30 -23.10 -4.66 2.36
N LYS A 31 -24.35 -4.34 2.70
CA LYS A 31 -24.86 -4.34 4.07
C LYS A 31 -24.84 -5.73 4.71
N GLU A 32 -25.14 -6.78 3.95
CA GLU A 32 -25.12 -8.16 4.43
C GLU A 32 -23.70 -8.71 4.58
N HIS A 33 -22.77 -8.27 3.74
CA HIS A 33 -21.44 -8.87 3.65
C HIS A 33 -20.31 -8.08 4.33
N TYR A 34 -20.44 -6.78 4.59
CA TYR A 34 -19.36 -5.91 5.11
C TYR A 34 -19.79 -5.11 6.34
N SER A 35 -18.91 -5.01 7.35
CA SER A 35 -19.16 -4.17 8.53
C SER A 35 -18.99 -2.68 8.28
N SER A 36 -18.24 -2.32 7.23
CA SER A 36 -18.07 -0.94 6.80
C SER A 36 -17.86 -0.92 5.29
N PHE A 37 -18.55 -0.04 4.60
CA PHE A 37 -18.39 0.17 3.17
C PHE A 37 -18.79 1.61 2.81
N GLU A 38 -18.46 2.03 1.59
CA GLU A 38 -19.05 3.22 1.00
C GLU A 38 -19.40 2.97 -0.47
N ILE A 39 -20.44 3.64 -0.95
CA ILE A 39 -20.83 3.65 -2.36
C ILE A 39 -20.59 5.07 -2.89
N ILE A 40 -19.94 5.17 -4.05
CA ILE A 40 -19.64 6.41 -4.74
C ILE A 40 -20.20 6.30 -6.15
N VAL A 41 -21.23 7.07 -6.46
CA VAL A 41 -21.79 7.17 -7.81
C VAL A 41 -21.13 8.35 -8.51
N SER A 42 -20.47 8.10 -9.63
CA SER A 42 -19.83 9.13 -10.46
C SER A 42 -20.65 9.36 -11.71
N ASN A 43 -21.49 10.40 -11.69
CA ASN A 43 -22.35 10.80 -12.78
C ASN A 43 -21.60 11.68 -13.79
N ASP A 44 -21.38 11.16 -15.00
CA ASP A 44 -20.58 11.80 -16.06
C ASP A 44 -21.42 12.74 -16.93
N GLY A 45 -22.06 13.72 -16.30
CA GLY A 45 -22.84 14.75 -16.99
C GLY A 45 -24.07 14.21 -17.71
N SER A 46 -24.86 13.34 -17.05
CA SER A 46 -26.11 12.81 -17.61
C SER A 46 -27.08 13.92 -17.98
N THR A 47 -27.77 13.74 -19.12
CA THR A 47 -28.74 14.69 -19.69
C THR A 47 -30.18 14.19 -19.58
N ASP A 48 -30.37 12.95 -19.13
CA ASP A 48 -31.66 12.32 -18.86
C ASP A 48 -32.07 12.49 -17.38
N LYS A 49 -33.02 11.69 -16.89
CA LYS A 49 -33.49 11.77 -15.50
C LYS A 49 -32.54 11.14 -14.48
N THR A 50 -31.37 10.61 -14.86
CA THR A 50 -30.42 9.96 -13.94
C THR A 50 -30.11 10.81 -12.72
N THR A 51 -29.89 12.12 -12.89
CA THR A 51 -29.57 13.02 -11.77
C THR A 51 -30.73 13.14 -10.77
N ALA A 52 -31.98 13.14 -11.25
CA ALA A 52 -33.17 13.18 -10.41
C ALA A 52 -33.38 11.87 -9.66
N GLU A 53 -33.25 10.74 -10.35
CA GLU A 53 -33.31 9.38 -9.76
C GLU A 53 -32.27 9.21 -8.64
N LEU A 54 -31.02 9.66 -8.89
CA LEU A 54 -29.96 9.65 -7.88
C LEU A 54 -30.27 10.52 -6.67
N ALA A 55 -30.91 11.67 -6.86
CA ALA A 55 -31.32 12.53 -5.75
C ALA A 55 -32.42 11.87 -4.90
N GLU A 56 -33.37 11.18 -5.53
CA GLU A 56 -34.44 10.48 -4.83
C GLU A 56 -33.91 9.29 -4.01
N ILE A 57 -33.12 8.41 -4.62
CA ILE A 57 -32.61 7.21 -3.93
C ILE A 57 -31.63 7.56 -2.81
N LYS A 58 -30.94 8.70 -2.89
CA LYS A 58 -30.05 9.20 -1.82
C LYS A 58 -30.79 9.51 -0.52
N ASN A 59 -32.10 9.82 -0.59
CA ASN A 59 -32.92 10.00 0.61
C ASN A 59 -33.22 8.68 1.33
N LYS A 60 -33.09 7.53 0.64
CA LYS A 60 -33.38 6.18 1.16
C LYS A 60 -32.10 5.43 1.52
N ILE A 61 -31.00 5.63 0.78
CA ILE A 61 -29.76 4.87 0.91
C ILE A 61 -28.56 5.82 1.05
N PRO A 62 -27.64 5.57 2.01
CA PRO A 62 -26.44 6.39 2.14
C PRO A 62 -25.41 6.07 1.04
N PHE A 63 -25.17 7.03 0.15
CA PHE A 63 -24.06 7.02 -0.80
C PHE A 63 -23.60 8.43 -1.17
N LYS A 64 -22.41 8.52 -1.77
CA LYS A 64 -21.83 9.78 -2.28
C LYS A 64 -22.12 9.91 -3.77
N ILE A 65 -22.40 11.13 -4.22
CA ILE A 65 -22.55 11.47 -5.64
C ILE A 65 -21.44 12.42 -6.01
N ILE A 66 -20.75 12.14 -7.11
CA ILE A 66 -19.84 13.07 -7.76
C ILE A 66 -20.41 13.36 -9.14
N ASN A 67 -20.77 14.62 -9.37
CA ASN A 67 -21.29 15.07 -10.66
C ASN A 67 -20.15 15.72 -11.45
N VAL A 68 -19.85 15.18 -12.63
CA VAL A 68 -19.05 15.86 -13.63
C VAL A 68 -20.01 16.73 -14.46
N PRO A 69 -19.74 18.04 -14.64
CA PRO A 69 -20.69 18.94 -15.30
C PRO A 69 -21.03 18.58 -16.75
N ILE A 70 -20.08 17.97 -17.46
CA ILE A 70 -20.17 17.63 -18.88
C ILE A 70 -19.67 16.20 -19.07
N ASN A 71 -20.26 15.45 -20.00
CA ASN A 71 -19.79 14.12 -20.35
C ASN A 71 -18.35 14.14 -20.86
N THR A 72 -17.45 13.52 -20.10
CA THR A 72 -16.01 13.45 -20.39
C THR A 72 -15.55 12.04 -20.75
N GLY A 73 -16.42 11.05 -20.53
CA GLY A 73 -16.25 9.65 -20.83
C GLY A 73 -16.11 8.79 -19.57
N LYS A 74 -16.48 7.51 -19.73
CA LYS A 74 -16.41 6.48 -18.68
C LYS A 74 -15.09 6.43 -17.92
N GLY A 75 -13.96 6.58 -18.60
CA GLY A 75 -12.64 6.55 -17.98
C GLY A 75 -12.41 7.69 -17.00
N ASN A 76 -12.93 8.90 -17.29
CA ASN A 76 -12.87 10.01 -16.34
C ASN A 76 -13.85 9.82 -15.18
N ALA A 77 -15.06 9.33 -15.44
CA ALA A 77 -16.04 9.00 -14.40
C ALA A 77 -15.46 7.98 -13.40
N VAL A 78 -14.86 6.89 -13.91
CA VAL A 78 -14.16 5.93 -13.06
C VAL A 78 -13.00 6.59 -12.32
N LYS A 79 -12.14 7.35 -13.01
CA LYS A 79 -10.99 8.02 -12.38
C LYS A 79 -11.41 8.90 -11.20
N VAL A 80 -12.38 9.79 -11.41
CA VAL A 80 -12.86 10.71 -10.38
C VAL A 80 -13.45 9.95 -9.20
N GLY A 81 -14.30 8.95 -9.45
CA GLY A 81 -14.87 8.11 -8.38
C GLY A 81 -13.80 7.33 -7.60
N MET A 82 -12.83 6.71 -8.28
CA MET A 82 -11.76 5.95 -7.65
C MET A 82 -10.84 6.82 -6.79
N LEU A 83 -10.56 8.06 -7.21
CA LEU A 83 -9.74 9.01 -6.45
C LEU A 83 -10.48 9.61 -5.25
N ALA A 84 -11.81 9.61 -5.26
CA ALA A 84 -12.62 10.09 -4.14
C ALA A 84 -12.85 9.04 -3.04
N THR A 85 -12.29 7.83 -3.19
CA THR A 85 -12.42 6.76 -2.20
C THR A 85 -11.73 7.10 -0.87
N SER A 86 -12.38 6.78 0.24
CA SER A 86 -11.94 7.06 1.61
C SER A 86 -10.54 6.47 1.88
N PRO A 87 -9.63 7.22 2.53
CA PRO A 87 -8.31 6.74 2.94
C PRO A 87 -8.32 5.47 3.79
N GLU A 88 -9.41 5.23 4.52
CA GLU A 88 -9.60 4.06 5.40
C GLU A 88 -9.95 2.77 4.64
N SER A 89 -10.36 2.88 3.38
CA SER A 89 -10.72 1.71 2.59
C SER A 89 -9.46 0.91 2.24
N LYS A 90 -9.44 -0.37 2.60
CA LYS A 90 -8.33 -1.26 2.21
C LYS A 90 -8.46 -1.70 0.76
N MET A 91 -9.70 -1.82 0.29
CA MET A 91 -10.05 -2.27 -1.05
C MET A 91 -10.98 -1.28 -1.71
N VAL A 92 -10.84 -1.16 -3.02
CA VAL A 92 -11.70 -0.32 -3.85
C VAL A 92 -12.06 -1.08 -5.11
N MET A 93 -13.26 -0.88 -5.62
CA MET A 93 -13.68 -1.45 -6.89
C MET A 93 -14.43 -0.43 -7.70
N PHE A 94 -14.50 -0.68 -9.00
CA PHE A 94 -15.59 -0.15 -9.81
C PHE A 94 -16.36 -1.29 -10.46
N LEU A 95 -17.66 -1.09 -10.62
CA LEU A 95 -18.52 -1.92 -11.43
C LEU A 95 -19.42 -1.08 -12.32
N ASP A 96 -19.80 -1.63 -13.49
CA ASP A 96 -20.72 -0.97 -14.40
C ASP A 96 -22.13 -0.83 -13.79
N ALA A 97 -22.77 0.31 -14.07
CA ALA A 97 -24.06 0.68 -13.46
C ALA A 97 -25.22 -0.23 -13.87
N ASP A 98 -25.11 -0.93 -15.00
CA ASP A 98 -26.12 -1.85 -15.55
C ASP A 98 -26.13 -3.24 -14.88
N LEU A 99 -25.15 -3.52 -14.01
CA LEU A 99 -24.94 -4.83 -13.38
C LEU A 99 -24.85 -6.00 -14.38
N ALA A 100 -24.21 -5.77 -15.54
CA ALA A 100 -23.87 -6.84 -16.48
C ALA A 100 -23.11 -8.00 -15.81
N ILE A 101 -22.33 -7.67 -14.78
CA ILE A 101 -21.72 -8.62 -13.86
C ILE A 101 -22.36 -8.41 -12.48
N PRO A 102 -23.08 -9.40 -11.93
CA PRO A 102 -23.75 -9.27 -10.64
C PRO A 102 -22.78 -8.95 -9.49
N ILE A 103 -23.25 -8.17 -8.51
CA ILE A 103 -22.46 -7.83 -7.32
C ILE A 103 -22.06 -9.05 -6.49
N ASP A 104 -22.81 -10.16 -6.58
CA ASP A 104 -22.52 -11.43 -5.89
C ASP A 104 -21.15 -12.03 -6.25
N GLU A 105 -20.61 -11.67 -7.41
CA GLU A 105 -19.27 -12.05 -7.84
C GLU A 105 -18.17 -11.44 -6.94
N LEU A 106 -18.47 -10.34 -6.22
CA LEU A 106 -17.49 -9.57 -5.46
C LEU A 106 -16.73 -10.40 -4.42
N ASN A 107 -17.42 -11.31 -3.72
CA ASN A 107 -16.76 -12.09 -2.67
C ASN A 107 -15.63 -12.98 -3.24
N LYS A 108 -15.81 -13.53 -4.45
CA LYS A 108 -14.78 -14.32 -5.13
C LYS A 108 -13.53 -13.49 -5.43
N PHE A 109 -13.72 -12.24 -5.85
CA PHE A 109 -12.63 -11.34 -6.22
C PHE A 109 -11.85 -10.86 -5.01
N VAL A 110 -12.56 -10.44 -3.96
CA VAL A 110 -11.95 -10.00 -2.70
C VAL A 110 -11.18 -11.15 -2.05
N THR A 111 -11.75 -12.36 -2.03
CA THR A 111 -11.05 -13.55 -1.49
C THR A 111 -9.76 -13.84 -2.25
N ALA A 112 -9.77 -13.75 -3.58
CA ALA A 112 -8.57 -13.95 -4.37
C ALA A 112 -7.51 -12.86 -4.11
N LEU A 113 -7.94 -11.60 -4.01
CA LEU A 113 -7.07 -10.46 -3.74
C LEU A 113 -6.33 -10.61 -2.41
N GLU A 114 -7.05 -10.99 -1.35
CA GLU A 114 -6.48 -11.17 -0.01
C GLU A 114 -5.60 -12.43 0.08
N ASN A 115 -6.14 -13.60 -0.26
CA ASN A 115 -5.45 -14.88 -0.03
C ASN A 115 -4.17 -15.03 -0.85
N GLN A 116 -4.11 -14.39 -2.02
CA GLN A 116 -2.98 -14.48 -2.94
C GLN A 116 -2.10 -13.23 -2.89
N ASN A 117 -2.36 -12.32 -1.94
CA ASN A 117 -1.62 -11.09 -1.74
C ASN A 117 -1.54 -10.22 -3.01
N LEU A 118 -2.61 -10.18 -3.81
CA LEU A 118 -2.66 -9.50 -5.11
C LEU A 118 -2.98 -8.02 -4.97
N ASP A 119 -2.60 -7.23 -5.97
CA ASP A 119 -2.87 -5.79 -6.01
C ASP A 119 -4.13 -5.45 -6.82
N LEU A 120 -4.46 -6.29 -7.81
CA LEU A 120 -5.59 -6.12 -8.71
C LEU A 120 -6.16 -7.49 -9.15
N VAL A 121 -7.48 -7.62 -9.07
CA VAL A 121 -8.24 -8.75 -9.63
C VAL A 121 -9.28 -8.21 -10.60
N ILE A 122 -9.30 -8.74 -11.82
CA ILE A 122 -10.18 -8.28 -12.91
C ILE A 122 -11.05 -9.40 -13.43
N ALA A 123 -12.27 -9.05 -13.83
CA ALA A 123 -13.18 -9.99 -14.45
C ALA A 123 -12.71 -10.29 -15.87
N SER A 124 -12.92 -11.52 -16.31
CA SER A 124 -12.51 -11.94 -17.64
C SER A 124 -13.50 -12.91 -18.27
N ARG A 125 -13.85 -12.61 -19.52
CA ARG A 125 -14.66 -13.48 -20.38
C ARG A 125 -13.82 -14.52 -21.13
N PHE A 126 -12.49 -14.45 -21.02
CA PHE A 126 -11.56 -15.27 -21.81
C PHE A 126 -10.73 -16.23 -20.94
N VAL A 127 -11.18 -16.50 -19.72
CA VAL A 127 -10.61 -17.51 -18.83
C VAL A 127 -11.59 -18.66 -18.62
N PRO A 128 -11.12 -19.90 -18.36
CA PRO A 128 -11.99 -21.03 -18.12
C PRO A 128 -12.95 -20.78 -16.95
N GLY A 129 -14.21 -21.19 -17.10
CA GLY A 129 -15.25 -21.06 -16.07
C GLY A 129 -16.23 -19.89 -16.28
N LEU A 130 -16.19 -19.20 -17.42
CA LEU A 130 -17.20 -18.21 -17.80
C LEU A 130 -18.59 -18.89 -17.86
N LYS A 131 -19.58 -18.28 -17.18
CA LYS A 131 -20.99 -18.65 -17.31
C LYS A 131 -21.71 -17.52 -18.03
N VAL A 132 -22.32 -17.83 -19.17
CA VAL A 132 -23.08 -16.85 -19.97
C VAL A 132 -24.55 -17.20 -19.84
N LEU A 133 -25.34 -16.32 -19.22
CA LEU A 133 -26.79 -16.53 -19.08
C LEU A 133 -27.55 -16.15 -20.35
N GLU A 134 -26.99 -15.23 -21.14
CA GLU A 134 -27.60 -14.73 -22.37
C GLU A 134 -26.55 -14.56 -23.49
N PRO A 135 -26.85 -14.95 -24.75
CA PRO A 135 -25.86 -15.01 -25.83
C PRO A 135 -25.31 -13.62 -26.20
N VAL A 136 -23.98 -13.55 -26.39
CA VAL A 136 -23.28 -12.34 -26.85
C VAL A 136 -23.31 -12.28 -28.38
N LEU A 137 -23.60 -11.10 -28.93
CA LEU A 137 -23.60 -10.85 -30.37
C LEU A 137 -22.23 -11.17 -30.99
N TRP A 138 -22.21 -11.93 -32.09
CA TRP A 138 -20.99 -12.47 -32.70
C TRP A 138 -19.98 -11.37 -33.12
N TYR A 139 -20.46 -10.23 -33.62
CA TYR A 139 -19.59 -9.13 -34.08
C TYR A 139 -18.91 -8.39 -32.91
N ARG A 140 -19.50 -8.39 -31.71
CA ARG A 140 -18.83 -7.83 -30.52
C ARG A 140 -17.66 -8.72 -30.11
N LYS A 141 -17.86 -10.04 -30.17
CA LYS A 141 -16.80 -11.02 -29.89
C LYS A 141 -15.62 -10.85 -30.84
N THR A 142 -15.86 -10.62 -32.13
CA THR A 142 -14.78 -10.40 -33.11
C THR A 142 -14.06 -9.08 -32.87
N MET A 143 -14.79 -7.98 -32.61
CA MET A 143 -14.18 -6.68 -32.26
C MET A 143 -13.31 -6.76 -30.99
N GLU A 144 -13.76 -7.48 -29.97
CA GLU A 144 -12.98 -7.69 -28.74
C GLU A 144 -11.70 -8.48 -28.98
N ILE A 145 -11.75 -9.53 -29.81
CA ILE A 145 -10.57 -10.30 -30.20
C ILE A 145 -9.58 -9.42 -30.96
N ALA A 146 -10.06 -8.61 -31.92
CA ALA A 146 -9.23 -7.70 -32.69
C ALA A 146 -8.60 -6.62 -31.79
N PHE A 147 -9.38 -6.00 -30.91
CA PHE A 147 -8.88 -5.01 -29.96
C PHE A 147 -7.85 -5.61 -29.00
N ARG A 148 -8.10 -6.83 -28.50
CA ARG A 148 -7.14 -7.58 -27.68
C ARG A 148 -5.82 -7.77 -28.41
N PHE A 149 -5.85 -8.20 -29.66
CA PHE A 149 -4.66 -8.39 -30.48
C PHE A 149 -3.85 -7.09 -30.63
N LEU A 150 -4.52 -5.99 -31.00
CA LEU A 150 -3.90 -4.67 -31.12
C LEU A 150 -3.30 -4.18 -29.81
N ARG A 151 -4.05 -4.31 -28.70
CA ARG A 151 -3.60 -3.96 -27.35
C ARG A 151 -2.33 -4.72 -26.97
N VAL A 152 -2.32 -6.03 -27.21
CA VAL A 152 -1.18 -6.91 -26.88
C VAL A 152 0.07 -6.51 -27.67
N ILE A 153 -0.06 -6.20 -28.96
CA ILE A 153 1.06 -5.76 -29.80
C ILE A 153 1.59 -4.38 -29.36
N ILE A 154 0.69 -3.40 -29.19
CA ILE A 154 1.08 -2.00 -28.94
C ILE A 154 1.59 -1.81 -27.51
N LEU A 155 0.94 -2.43 -26.53
CA LEU A 155 1.22 -2.23 -25.10
C LEU A 155 2.04 -3.37 -24.47
N ASN A 156 2.32 -4.44 -25.21
CA ASN A 156 3.06 -5.63 -24.76
C ASN A 156 2.46 -6.25 -23.48
N ASN A 157 1.14 -6.39 -23.38
CA ASN A 157 0.44 -6.82 -22.16
C ASN A 157 -0.18 -8.24 -22.22
N TRP A 158 0.60 -9.22 -22.69
CA TRP A 158 0.21 -10.62 -22.88
C TRP A 158 -0.42 -11.33 -21.67
N GLN A 159 -0.16 -10.84 -20.45
CA GLN A 159 -0.58 -11.50 -19.21
C GLN A 159 -2.08 -11.33 -18.92
N VAL A 160 -2.73 -10.33 -19.52
CA VAL A 160 -4.15 -10.06 -19.33
C VAL A 160 -4.86 -10.35 -20.64
N ARG A 161 -5.90 -11.19 -20.61
CA ARG A 161 -6.73 -11.53 -21.76
C ARG A 161 -7.83 -10.49 -21.94
N ASP A 162 -8.57 -10.20 -20.87
CA ASP A 162 -9.69 -9.26 -20.85
C ASP A 162 -9.35 -8.00 -20.05
N SER A 163 -9.13 -6.89 -20.75
CA SER A 163 -8.95 -5.61 -20.08
C SER A 163 -10.30 -4.91 -19.85
N GLN A 164 -11.31 -5.15 -20.68
CA GLN A 164 -12.46 -4.25 -20.83
C GLN A 164 -13.66 -4.59 -19.94
N CYS A 165 -13.63 -5.70 -19.20
CA CYS A 165 -14.70 -6.00 -18.25
C CYS A 165 -14.81 -4.93 -17.16
N GLY A 166 -15.96 -4.28 -17.04
CA GLY A 166 -16.23 -3.27 -16.02
C GLY A 166 -16.49 -3.85 -14.63
N PHE A 167 -15.69 -4.82 -14.18
CA PHE A 167 -15.73 -5.34 -12.82
C PHE A 167 -14.29 -5.62 -12.38
N LYS A 168 -13.73 -4.71 -11.57
CA LYS A 168 -12.32 -4.76 -11.14
C LYS A 168 -12.18 -4.35 -9.68
N VAL A 169 -11.46 -5.17 -8.92
CA VAL A 169 -11.19 -4.96 -7.50
C VAL A 169 -9.70 -4.72 -7.30
N PHE A 170 -9.36 -3.69 -6.55
CA PHE A 170 -8.00 -3.23 -6.30
C PHE A 170 -7.74 -3.15 -4.81
N ARG A 171 -6.46 -3.30 -4.42
CA ARG A 171 -5.98 -2.63 -3.23
C ARG A 171 -6.06 -1.13 -3.41
N ARG A 172 -6.48 -0.41 -2.38
CA ARG A 172 -6.63 1.05 -2.47
C ARG A 172 -5.33 1.73 -2.89
N SER A 173 -4.19 1.35 -2.31
CA SER A 173 -2.88 1.91 -2.64
C SER A 173 -2.53 1.75 -4.13
N ALA A 174 -2.82 0.58 -4.72
CA ALA A 174 -2.62 0.33 -6.14
C ALA A 174 -3.56 1.17 -7.01
N ALA A 175 -4.85 1.25 -6.65
CA ALA A 175 -5.83 2.05 -7.36
C ALA A 175 -5.44 3.54 -7.39
N ILE A 176 -5.16 4.14 -6.23
CA ILE A 176 -4.79 5.57 -6.15
C ILE A 176 -3.57 5.86 -7.02
N LYS A 177 -2.54 5.00 -6.99
CA LYS A 177 -1.34 5.16 -7.82
C LYS A 177 -1.65 5.08 -9.32
N ILE A 178 -2.50 4.16 -9.74
CA ILE A 178 -2.89 3.99 -11.14
C ILE A 178 -3.75 5.16 -11.60
N PHE A 179 -4.87 5.42 -10.92
CA PHE A 179 -5.87 6.39 -11.37
C PHE A 179 -5.37 7.82 -11.32
N ASN A 180 -4.42 8.19 -10.43
CA ASN A 180 -3.76 9.49 -10.47
C ASN A 180 -3.02 9.76 -11.79
N LEU A 181 -2.54 8.71 -12.45
CA LEU A 181 -1.75 8.80 -13.69
C LEU A 181 -2.55 8.49 -14.95
N THR A 182 -3.80 8.08 -14.83
CA THR A 182 -4.65 7.82 -16.00
C THR A 182 -4.97 9.12 -16.75
N THR A 183 -4.95 9.06 -18.07
CA THR A 183 -5.13 10.19 -19.00
C THR A 183 -6.16 9.90 -20.08
N ILE A 184 -6.60 8.65 -20.23
CA ILE A 184 -7.59 8.24 -21.20
C ILE A 184 -8.98 8.34 -20.57
N SER A 185 -9.79 9.28 -21.04
CA SER A 185 -11.11 9.56 -20.46
C SER A 185 -12.24 8.67 -20.98
N ARG A 186 -12.06 7.96 -22.11
CA ARG A 186 -13.11 7.12 -22.75
C ARG A 186 -12.82 5.61 -22.60
N PHE A 187 -13.52 4.75 -23.34
CA PHE A 187 -13.53 3.29 -23.21
C PHE A 187 -12.17 2.56 -23.23
N ALA A 188 -11.09 3.18 -23.75
CA ALA A 188 -9.75 2.59 -23.72
C ALA A 188 -9.01 2.75 -22.37
N PHE A 189 -9.60 3.44 -21.38
CA PHE A 189 -8.98 3.67 -20.07
C PHE A 189 -8.58 2.36 -19.37
N ASP A 190 -9.37 1.30 -19.55
CA ASP A 190 -9.07 -0.01 -19.00
C ASP A 190 -7.72 -0.56 -19.48
N SER A 191 -7.36 -0.31 -20.73
CA SER A 191 -6.06 -0.70 -21.27
C SER A 191 -4.92 0.12 -20.65
N GLU A 192 -5.15 1.40 -20.35
CA GLU A 192 -4.21 2.26 -19.63
C GLU A 192 -4.02 1.78 -18.19
N VAL A 193 -5.10 1.42 -17.49
CA VAL A 193 -5.07 0.87 -16.13
C VAL A 193 -4.21 -0.40 -16.08
N ILE A 194 -4.43 -1.36 -16.98
CA ILE A 194 -3.63 -2.60 -17.05
C ILE A 194 -2.17 -2.30 -17.43
N PHE A 195 -1.94 -1.36 -18.35
CA PHE A 195 -0.59 -0.95 -18.72
C PHE A 195 0.17 -0.34 -17.53
N LEU A 196 -0.47 0.54 -16.77
CA LEU A 196 0.09 1.15 -15.55
C LEU A 196 0.32 0.10 -14.46
N ALA A 197 -0.61 -0.85 -14.28
CA ALA A 197 -0.44 -1.95 -13.34
C ALA A 197 0.82 -2.76 -13.64
N LYS A 198 1.02 -3.13 -14.92
CA LYS A 198 2.25 -3.81 -15.37
C LYS A 198 3.48 -2.92 -15.18
N LYS A 199 3.41 -1.64 -15.55
CA LYS A 199 4.53 -0.68 -15.43
C LYS A 199 5.02 -0.55 -13.98
N PHE A 200 4.11 -0.61 -13.01
CA PHE A 200 4.43 -0.54 -11.58
C PHE A 200 4.65 -1.91 -10.92
N ASN A 201 4.73 -2.99 -11.69
CA ASN A 201 4.88 -4.37 -11.21
C ASN A 201 3.81 -4.77 -10.18
N PHE A 202 2.59 -4.28 -10.34
CA PHE A 202 1.46 -4.75 -9.55
C PHE A 202 1.05 -6.15 -9.98
N SER A 203 0.70 -6.96 -9.00
CA SER A 203 0.23 -8.33 -9.21
C SER A 203 -1.24 -8.32 -9.67
N VAL A 204 -1.47 -8.83 -10.88
CA VAL A 204 -2.78 -8.83 -11.55
C VAL A 204 -3.26 -10.26 -11.76
N LYS A 205 -4.53 -10.53 -11.47
CA LYS A 205 -5.17 -11.82 -11.78
C LYS A 205 -6.52 -11.65 -12.45
N GLU A 206 -6.79 -12.50 -13.44
CA GLU A 206 -8.09 -12.64 -14.07
C GLU A 206 -8.91 -13.75 -13.40
N LEU A 207 -10.20 -13.50 -13.17
CA LEU A 207 -11.15 -14.52 -12.72
C LEU A 207 -12.33 -14.62 -13.69
N PRO A 208 -12.87 -15.84 -13.90
CA PRO A 208 -14.10 -16.01 -14.67
C PRO A 208 -15.26 -15.34 -13.95
N ILE A 209 -16.31 -14.98 -14.67
CA ILE A 209 -17.53 -14.37 -14.12
C ILE A 209 -18.79 -15.06 -14.64
N THR A 210 -19.90 -14.74 -14.01
CA THR A 210 -21.24 -14.93 -14.57
C THR A 210 -21.64 -13.65 -15.29
N LEU A 211 -21.98 -13.75 -16.57
CA LEU A 211 -22.39 -12.61 -17.40
C LEU A 211 -23.91 -12.63 -17.59
N CYS A 212 -24.56 -11.56 -17.13
CA CYS A 212 -25.93 -11.20 -17.45
C CYS A 212 -25.86 -10.16 -18.58
N ASN A 213 -26.26 -10.49 -19.81
CA ASN A 213 -26.12 -9.51 -20.89
C ASN A 213 -27.14 -8.37 -20.69
N PRO A 214 -26.71 -7.10 -20.60
CA PRO A 214 -27.64 -5.98 -20.71
C PRO A 214 -28.17 -5.91 -22.14
N ARG A 215 -29.46 -5.62 -22.30
CA ARG A 215 -30.13 -5.54 -23.61
C ARG A 215 -29.69 -4.34 -24.45
N GLU A 216 -29.17 -3.29 -23.84
CA GLU A 216 -28.78 -2.02 -24.50
C GLU A 216 -27.26 -1.76 -24.35
N SER A 217 -26.64 -1.10 -25.34
CA SER A 217 -25.21 -0.74 -25.31
C SER A 217 -25.00 0.67 -25.82
N HIS A 218 -24.32 1.48 -25.01
CA HIS A 218 -23.99 2.86 -25.35
C HIS A 218 -22.73 3.01 -26.24
N ILE A 219 -22.08 1.91 -26.64
CA ILE A 219 -20.90 1.94 -27.51
C ILE A 219 -21.33 2.23 -28.97
N ARG A 220 -20.77 3.29 -29.55
CA ARG A 220 -20.93 3.64 -30.97
C ARG A 220 -20.03 2.75 -31.81
N MET A 221 -20.64 1.97 -32.70
CA MET A 221 -19.98 0.87 -33.43
C MET A 221 -18.79 1.26 -34.31
N ILE A 222 -18.69 2.52 -34.74
CA ILE A 222 -17.61 2.98 -35.65
C ILE A 222 -16.61 3.87 -34.92
N PHE A 223 -17.10 4.94 -34.29
CA PHE A 223 -16.23 5.97 -33.70
C PHE A 223 -15.47 5.47 -32.48
N ASP A 224 -16.07 4.62 -31.64
CA ASP A 224 -15.42 4.18 -30.40
C ASP A 224 -14.25 3.22 -30.66
N PRO A 225 -14.35 2.22 -31.56
CA PRO A 225 -13.19 1.41 -31.94
C PRO A 225 -12.00 2.22 -32.49
N ILE A 226 -12.25 3.23 -33.32
CA ILE A 226 -11.20 4.12 -33.87
C ILE A 226 -10.54 4.92 -32.75
N ASN A 227 -11.34 5.55 -31.88
CA ASN A 227 -10.83 6.28 -30.71
C ASN A 227 -10.02 5.38 -29.79
N MET A 228 -10.46 4.13 -29.59
CA MET A 228 -9.76 3.15 -28.78
C MET A 228 -8.42 2.75 -29.38
N PHE A 229 -8.35 2.58 -30.71
CA PHE A 229 -7.09 2.31 -31.41
C PHE A 229 -6.06 3.43 -31.19
N PHE A 230 -6.43 4.68 -31.46
CA PHE A 230 -5.51 5.81 -31.24
C PHE A 230 -5.16 6.00 -29.76
N ALA A 231 -6.07 5.65 -28.84
CA ALA A 231 -5.79 5.68 -27.41
C ALA A 231 -4.66 4.69 -27.02
N LEU A 232 -4.55 3.53 -27.66
CA LEU A 232 -3.43 2.60 -27.41
C LEU A 232 -2.08 3.24 -27.77
N PHE A 233 -2.00 3.95 -28.90
CA PHE A 233 -0.81 4.70 -29.28
C PHE A 233 -0.54 5.87 -28.32
N LYS A 234 -1.58 6.59 -27.90
CA LYS A 234 -1.47 7.66 -26.89
C LYS A 234 -0.90 7.13 -25.58
N ILE A 235 -1.33 5.95 -25.09
CA ILE A 235 -0.75 5.31 -23.90
C ILE A 235 0.74 5.05 -24.12
N ARG A 236 1.11 4.46 -25.27
CA ARG A 236 2.51 4.16 -25.56
C ARG A 236 3.37 5.43 -25.65
N TRP A 237 2.83 6.49 -26.24
CA TRP A 237 3.46 7.80 -26.37
C TRP A 237 3.61 8.50 -25.02
N ASN A 238 2.57 8.50 -24.18
CA ASN A 238 2.60 9.04 -22.83
C ASN A 238 3.66 8.33 -21.96
N ASN A 239 3.81 7.02 -22.15
CA ASN A 239 4.87 6.27 -21.49
C ASN A 239 6.27 6.75 -21.92
N LEU A 240 6.48 6.97 -23.23
CA LEU A 240 7.76 7.47 -23.78
C LEU A 240 8.06 8.90 -23.30
N LYS A 241 7.06 9.78 -23.29
CA LYS A 241 7.16 11.14 -22.73
C LYS A 241 7.36 11.18 -21.22
N GLY A 242 7.24 10.05 -20.53
CA GLY A 242 7.40 9.97 -19.08
C GLY A 242 6.23 10.57 -18.28
N ILE A 243 5.06 10.76 -18.89
CA ILE A 243 3.85 11.25 -18.22
C ILE A 243 3.46 10.31 -17.08
N TYR A 244 3.64 9.00 -17.27
CA TYR A 244 3.40 7.98 -16.24
C TYR A 244 4.58 7.77 -15.28
N LYS A 245 5.48 8.74 -15.12
CA LYS A 245 6.49 8.69 -14.05
C LYS A 245 5.80 9.14 -12.77
N VAL A 246 5.82 8.29 -11.75
CA VAL A 246 5.55 8.75 -10.38
C VAL A 246 6.72 9.68 -10.04
N GLN A 247 6.43 10.93 -9.69
CA GLN A 247 7.48 11.81 -9.18
C GLN A 247 8.08 11.13 -7.95
N ALA A 248 9.41 11.05 -7.86
CA ALA A 248 10.06 10.38 -6.73
C ALA A 248 9.51 10.93 -5.40
N GLN A 249 9.24 12.23 -5.37
CA GLN A 249 8.60 13.01 -4.30
C GLN A 249 7.27 12.44 -3.79
N ASP A 250 6.41 11.87 -4.65
CA ASP A 250 5.12 11.32 -4.21
C ASP A 250 5.25 9.95 -3.54
N LEU A 251 6.28 9.16 -3.90
CA LEU A 251 6.55 7.87 -3.25
C LEU A 251 7.00 8.05 -1.79
N TRP A 252 7.61 9.18 -1.46
CA TRP A 252 8.08 9.48 -0.11
C TRP A 252 6.94 9.82 0.86
N LYS A 253 5.78 10.23 0.34
CA LYS A 253 4.60 10.52 1.18
C LYS A 253 4.01 9.26 1.79
N ASP A 254 4.01 8.16 1.02
CA ASP A 254 3.31 6.91 1.37
C ASP A 254 4.19 5.88 2.11
N VAL A 255 5.44 6.23 2.45
CA VAL A 255 6.40 5.38 3.18
C VAL A 255 6.66 5.94 4.55
N THR A 256 6.84 5.10 5.57
CA THR A 256 7.22 5.54 6.91
C THR A 256 8.72 5.77 6.96
N ILE A 257 9.18 6.95 7.35
CA ILE A 257 10.60 7.25 7.56
C ILE A 257 10.87 7.20 9.07
N SER A 258 11.74 6.28 9.47
CA SER A 258 12.13 6.07 10.86
C SER A 258 13.59 6.42 11.07
N ALA A 259 13.86 7.43 11.90
CA ALA A 259 15.21 7.80 12.29
C ALA A 259 15.67 6.98 13.51
N ASP A 260 16.80 6.30 13.39
CA ASP A 260 17.43 5.55 14.47
C ASP A 260 18.53 6.37 15.15
N ASP A 261 19.04 5.84 16.27
CA ASP A 261 20.20 6.36 17.02
C ASP A 261 19.99 7.75 17.66
N PHE A 262 18.74 8.13 17.99
CA PHE A 262 18.53 9.32 18.82
C PHE A 262 19.13 9.08 20.22
N GLY A 263 20.04 9.95 20.64
CA GLY A 263 20.85 9.82 21.84
C GLY A 263 22.29 9.37 21.56
N ALA A 264 22.58 8.72 20.43
CA ALA A 264 23.91 8.15 20.17
C ALA A 264 25.03 9.21 20.13
N SER A 265 24.74 10.38 19.57
CA SER A 265 25.68 11.52 19.54
C SER A 265 24.96 12.86 19.45
N PRO A 266 25.59 13.98 19.88
CA PRO A 266 25.03 15.32 19.70
C PRO A 266 24.71 15.65 18.24
N ARG A 267 25.49 15.10 17.29
CA ARG A 267 25.24 15.27 15.86
C ARG A 267 23.97 14.55 15.43
N ALA A 268 23.77 13.30 15.87
CA ALA A 268 22.56 12.54 15.61
C ALA A 268 21.33 13.29 16.15
N ASN A 269 21.37 13.75 17.39
CA ASN A 269 20.26 14.48 18.01
C ASN A 269 19.91 15.76 17.24
N LYS A 270 20.91 16.59 16.93
CA LYS A 270 20.73 17.85 16.18
C LYS A 270 20.07 17.58 14.82
N ASN A 271 20.56 16.60 14.09
CA ASN A 271 20.06 16.28 12.75
C ASN A 271 18.63 15.72 12.80
N ILE A 272 18.35 14.83 13.75
CA ILE A 272 17.00 14.28 13.94
C ILE A 272 16.02 15.40 14.31
N LEU A 273 16.35 16.25 15.27
CA LEU A 273 15.48 17.37 15.68
C LEU A 273 15.19 18.33 14.52
N ALA A 274 16.17 18.62 13.67
CA ALA A 274 15.97 19.44 12.47
C ALA A 274 14.97 18.77 11.49
N LEU A 275 15.10 17.46 11.26
CA LEU A 275 14.16 16.72 10.41
C LEU A 275 12.74 16.65 10.99
N ILE A 276 12.61 16.64 12.32
CA ILE A 276 11.31 16.71 13.01
C ILE A 276 10.65 18.07 12.75
N GLN A 277 11.39 19.17 12.92
CA GLN A 277 10.89 20.53 12.70
C GLN A 277 10.42 20.74 11.24
N GLU A 278 11.11 20.11 10.28
CA GLU A 278 10.75 20.17 8.87
C GLU A 278 9.72 19.09 8.43
N ASN A 279 9.12 18.34 9.36
CA ASN A 279 8.15 17.26 9.10
C ASN A 279 8.64 16.26 8.03
N LYS A 280 9.87 15.76 8.18
CA LYS A 280 10.52 14.83 7.22
C LYS A 280 10.52 13.37 7.66
N ILE A 281 10.26 13.10 8.93
CA ILE A 281 10.28 11.75 9.52
C ILE A 281 8.95 11.47 10.20
N ASP A 282 8.58 10.19 10.32
CA ASP A 282 7.31 9.75 10.94
C ASP A 282 7.54 9.07 12.30
N ARG A 283 8.74 8.53 12.51
CA ARG A 283 9.12 7.78 13.71
C ARG A 283 10.57 8.06 14.11
N ILE A 284 10.85 7.93 15.40
CA ILE A 284 12.21 7.98 15.95
C ILE A 284 12.46 6.79 16.86
N SER A 285 13.70 6.35 16.99
CA SER A 285 14.10 5.33 17.95
C SER A 285 15.14 5.90 18.92
N VAL A 286 14.81 5.86 20.21
CA VAL A 286 15.59 6.51 21.27
C VAL A 286 16.44 5.49 22.02
N MET A 287 17.73 5.81 22.17
CA MET A 287 18.69 5.07 22.99
C MET A 287 18.75 5.71 24.38
N ILE A 288 17.94 5.22 25.31
CA ILE A 288 17.66 5.90 26.59
C ILE A 288 18.84 6.06 27.55
N LYS A 289 19.91 5.27 27.40
CA LYS A 289 21.09 5.34 28.28
C LYS A 289 22.16 6.31 27.78
N ARG A 290 21.80 7.18 26.83
CA ARG A 290 22.73 8.01 26.07
C ARG A 290 22.53 9.50 26.30
N ASN A 291 23.17 10.31 25.47
CA ASN A 291 23.23 11.74 25.62
C ASN A 291 22.01 12.41 24.98
N PHE A 292 21.08 12.88 25.80
CA PHE A 292 20.05 13.83 25.39
C PHE A 292 19.64 14.74 26.55
N SER A 293 19.22 15.96 26.25
CA SER A 293 18.83 16.97 27.24
C SER A 293 17.34 16.91 27.61
N LYS A 294 16.97 17.53 28.73
CA LYS A 294 15.55 17.65 29.14
C LYS A 294 14.72 18.44 28.12
N GLU A 295 15.33 19.44 27.48
CA GLU A 295 14.74 20.26 26.44
C GLU A 295 14.46 19.42 25.18
N GLU A 296 15.39 18.56 24.78
CA GLU A 296 15.21 17.64 23.65
C GLU A 296 14.04 16.68 23.90
N ILE A 297 13.95 16.08 25.09
CA ILE A 297 12.80 15.22 25.47
C ILE A 297 11.49 16.01 25.39
N LYS A 298 11.47 17.26 25.86
CA LYS A 298 10.27 18.12 25.82
C LYS A 298 9.83 18.41 24.39
N LEU A 299 10.77 18.60 23.46
CA LEU A 299 10.47 18.75 22.03
C LEU A 299 9.87 17.48 21.45
N LEU A 300 10.47 16.32 21.74
CA LEU A 300 9.99 15.03 21.27
C LEU A 300 8.57 14.73 21.76
N ARG A 301 8.27 14.98 23.04
CA ARG A 301 6.94 14.78 23.63
C ARG A 301 5.87 15.68 23.01
N LYS A 302 6.24 16.84 22.48
CA LYS A 302 5.32 17.75 21.79
C LYS A 302 5.15 17.43 20.31
N SER A 303 5.99 16.57 19.75
CA SER A 303 5.89 16.16 18.35
C SER A 303 4.77 15.13 18.16
N ASN A 304 4.13 15.13 16.99
CA ASN A 304 3.13 14.12 16.61
C ASN A 304 3.78 12.80 16.11
N LEU A 305 5.03 12.54 16.50
CA LEU A 305 5.82 11.40 16.01
C LEU A 305 5.62 10.19 16.91
N LYS A 306 5.77 9.01 16.31
CA LYS A 306 5.90 7.78 17.10
C LYS A 306 7.30 7.69 17.67
N ILE A 307 7.41 7.44 18.96
CA ILE A 307 8.67 7.35 19.70
C ILE A 307 8.90 5.90 20.10
N ASP A 308 9.80 5.23 19.39
CA ASP A 308 10.23 3.88 19.65
C ASP A 308 11.38 3.83 20.66
N LEU A 309 11.51 2.70 21.34
CA LEU A 309 12.69 2.38 22.14
C LEU A 309 13.70 1.59 21.30
N HIS A 310 14.92 2.12 21.20
CA HIS A 310 16.04 1.50 20.53
C HIS A 310 16.87 0.69 21.54
N LEU A 311 16.53 -0.59 21.70
CA LEU A 311 17.10 -1.43 22.74
C LEU A 311 18.60 -1.66 22.55
N GLU A 312 19.34 -1.56 23.66
CA GLU A 312 20.78 -1.79 23.71
C GLU A 312 21.10 -3.13 24.38
N LEU A 313 22.12 -3.83 23.87
CA LEU A 313 22.66 -5.06 24.49
C LEU A 313 24.00 -4.85 25.20
N PHE A 314 24.78 -3.86 24.76
CA PHE A 314 26.13 -3.60 25.24
C PHE A 314 26.17 -2.27 25.98
N THR A 315 27.07 -2.20 26.96
CA THR A 315 27.40 -0.95 27.65
C THR A 315 28.39 -0.10 26.84
N ASP A 316 28.47 1.20 27.15
CA ASP A 316 29.33 2.16 26.44
C ASP A 316 30.81 1.78 26.41
N GLN A 317 31.29 1.11 27.48
CA GLN A 317 32.66 0.60 27.55
C GLN A 317 32.90 -0.52 26.53
N GLU A 318 31.94 -1.43 26.35
CA GLU A 318 32.07 -2.56 25.43
C GLU A 318 31.98 -2.14 23.95
N LEU A 319 31.24 -1.06 23.67
CA LEU A 319 31.12 -0.48 22.33
C LEU A 319 32.37 0.31 21.92
N LYS A 320 32.99 1.05 22.84
CA LYS A 320 34.26 1.79 22.59
C LYS A 320 35.43 0.87 22.23
N LEU A 321 35.44 -0.36 22.74
CA LEU A 321 36.50 -1.34 22.47
C LEU A 321 36.40 -1.96 21.06
N LYS A 322 35.25 -1.88 20.39
CA LYS A 322 34.99 -2.61 19.12
C LYS A 322 34.84 -1.63 17.94
N LYS A 323 35.93 -1.47 17.18
CA LYS A 323 36.03 -0.50 16.06
C LYS A 323 35.18 -0.82 14.81
N ASN A 324 34.60 -2.01 14.65
CA ASN A 324 33.84 -2.38 13.43
C ASN A 324 32.63 -3.29 13.71
N THR A 325 31.52 -3.08 13.02
CA THR A 325 30.25 -3.85 13.12
C THR A 325 30.45 -5.35 12.97
N LEU A 326 31.36 -5.79 12.09
CA LEU A 326 31.64 -7.22 11.91
C LEU A 326 32.24 -7.85 13.18
N LEU A 327 33.20 -7.17 13.81
CA LEU A 327 33.82 -7.61 15.06
C LEU A 327 32.82 -7.60 16.22
N ARG A 328 31.86 -6.68 16.21
CA ARG A 328 30.74 -6.67 17.17
C ARG A 328 29.83 -7.87 16.99
N GLY A 329 29.48 -8.23 15.76
CA GLY A 329 28.70 -9.44 15.45
C GLY A 329 29.41 -10.73 15.87
N ILE A 330 30.72 -10.84 15.61
CA ILE A 330 31.53 -12.00 16.04
C ILE A 330 31.57 -12.07 17.57
N SER A 331 31.84 -10.95 18.24
CA SER A 331 31.88 -10.91 19.70
C SER A 331 30.52 -11.20 20.33
N PHE A 332 29.43 -10.72 19.73
CA PHE A 332 28.08 -11.09 20.12
C PHE A 332 27.88 -12.61 20.07
N PHE A 333 28.29 -13.26 18.99
CA PHE A 333 28.15 -14.70 18.83
C PHE A 333 29.02 -15.48 19.83
N ILE A 334 30.26 -15.06 20.06
CA ILE A 334 31.15 -15.65 21.07
C ILE A 334 30.55 -15.49 22.47
N GLY A 335 30.07 -14.30 22.83
CA GLY A 335 29.42 -14.05 24.11
C GLY A 335 28.15 -14.86 24.28
N TYR A 336 27.36 -15.04 23.22
CA TYR A 336 26.18 -15.91 23.24
C TYR A 336 26.56 -17.37 23.51
N LEU A 337 27.59 -17.90 22.85
CA LEU A 337 28.10 -19.26 23.09
C LEU A 337 28.69 -19.45 24.49
N ARG A 338 29.30 -18.40 25.06
CA ARG A 338 29.79 -18.38 26.44
C ARG A 338 28.69 -18.19 27.49
N GLY A 339 27.44 -17.97 27.07
CA GLY A 339 26.33 -17.71 27.98
C GLY A 339 26.27 -16.28 28.54
N GLU A 340 27.06 -15.35 28.03
CA GLU A 340 27.04 -13.95 28.51
C GLU A 340 25.67 -13.28 28.26
N PHE A 341 24.93 -13.76 27.25
CA PHE A 341 23.59 -13.29 26.85
C PHE A 341 22.47 -14.35 27.04
N TYR A 342 22.36 -14.95 28.23
CA TYR A 342 21.20 -15.81 28.54
C TYR A 342 19.86 -15.05 28.42
N HIS A 343 18.81 -15.79 28.05
CA HIS A 343 17.48 -15.24 27.78
C HIS A 343 16.91 -14.42 28.96
N SER A 344 17.14 -14.87 30.19
CA SER A 344 16.70 -14.19 31.42
C SER A 344 17.36 -12.82 31.59
N ARG A 345 18.67 -12.74 31.33
CA ARG A 345 19.45 -11.49 31.44
C ARG A 345 19.02 -10.47 30.39
N VAL A 346 18.92 -10.88 29.13
CA VAL A 346 18.44 -10.02 28.03
C VAL A 346 17.03 -9.52 28.31
N LYS A 347 16.14 -10.42 28.78
CA LYS A 347 14.77 -10.05 29.13
C LYS A 347 14.71 -9.04 30.26
N LYS A 348 15.49 -9.22 31.33
CA LYS A 348 15.58 -8.30 32.46
C LYS A 348 16.05 -6.93 31.98
N MET A 349 17.17 -6.89 31.28
CA MET A 349 17.78 -5.65 30.78
C MET A 349 16.86 -4.85 29.84
N TRP A 350 16.19 -5.52 28.89
CA TRP A 350 15.25 -4.83 27.99
C TRP A 350 13.97 -4.39 28.70
N THR A 351 13.53 -5.12 29.74
CA THR A 351 12.39 -4.69 30.57
C THR A 351 12.75 -3.46 31.39
N GLU A 352 13.95 -3.40 31.96
CA GLU A 352 14.47 -2.22 32.66
C GLU A 352 14.53 -1.02 31.73
N GLN A 353 14.99 -1.19 30.49
CA GLN A 353 15.01 -0.10 29.52
C GLN A 353 13.60 0.45 29.20
N ILE A 354 12.58 -0.41 29.10
CA ILE A 354 11.20 0.06 28.89
C ILE A 354 10.70 0.85 30.11
N PHE A 355 11.06 0.42 31.31
CA PHE A 355 10.71 1.13 32.54
C PHE A 355 11.37 2.51 32.58
N GLU A 356 12.68 2.58 32.33
CA GLU A 356 13.43 3.84 32.23
C GLU A 356 12.84 4.78 31.16
N PHE A 357 12.49 4.24 29.98
CA PHE A 357 11.83 5.01 28.92
C PHE A 357 10.52 5.65 29.43
N GLU A 358 9.69 4.89 30.13
CA GLU A 358 8.41 5.38 30.67
C GLU A 358 8.61 6.47 31.71
N GLN A 359 9.65 6.38 32.55
CA GLN A 359 9.99 7.45 33.49
C GLN A 359 10.42 8.74 32.80
N ILE A 360 11.17 8.64 31.69
CA ILE A 360 11.69 9.79 30.94
C ILE A 360 10.59 10.47 30.12
N PHE A 361 9.81 9.69 29.38
CA PHE A 361 8.82 10.20 28.43
C PHE A 361 7.41 10.34 29.02
N GLY A 362 7.13 9.70 30.17
CA GLY A 362 5.80 9.66 30.78
C GLY A 362 4.80 8.78 30.00
N GLN A 363 5.28 7.96 29.06
CA GLN A 363 4.47 7.06 28.24
C GLN A 363 5.28 5.82 27.86
N LYS A 364 4.59 4.73 27.50
CA LYS A 364 5.23 3.56 26.88
C LYS A 364 5.74 3.89 25.47
N PRO A 365 6.78 3.21 24.97
CA PRO A 365 7.24 3.40 23.59
C PRO A 365 6.20 2.88 22.60
N ASP A 366 6.07 3.55 21.45
CA ASP A 366 5.16 3.17 20.38
C ASP A 366 5.57 1.86 19.70
N GLY A 367 6.87 1.58 19.70
CA GLY A 367 7.44 0.36 19.15
C GLY A 367 8.79 0.01 19.74
N LEU A 368 9.22 -1.22 19.47
CA LEU A 368 10.53 -1.73 19.87
C LEU A 368 11.37 -2.11 18.65
N ASN A 369 12.64 -1.74 18.71
CA ASN A 369 13.70 -2.21 17.83
C ASN A 369 15.02 -2.30 18.63
N SER A 370 16.16 -2.53 17.98
CA SER A 370 17.44 -2.60 18.68
C SER A 370 18.60 -2.17 17.79
N HIS A 371 19.67 -1.75 18.45
CA HIS A 371 20.93 -1.42 17.81
C HIS A 371 21.51 -2.64 17.09
N GLU A 372 22.10 -2.38 15.92
CA GLU A 372 22.63 -3.38 14.97
C GLU A 372 21.68 -4.55 14.65
N HIS A 373 20.37 -4.36 14.83
CA HIS A 373 19.34 -5.37 14.63
C HIS A 373 19.49 -6.66 15.44
N PHE A 374 20.16 -6.63 16.61
CA PHE A 374 20.28 -7.82 17.47
C PHE A 374 18.93 -8.44 17.88
N HIS A 375 17.86 -7.65 17.95
CA HIS A 375 16.49 -8.16 18.16
C HIS A 375 16.05 -9.17 17.09
N LEU A 376 16.63 -9.13 15.88
CA LEU A 376 16.35 -10.10 14.82
C LEU A 376 17.02 -11.45 15.05
N PHE A 377 17.90 -11.61 16.03
CA PHE A 377 18.41 -12.92 16.41
C PHE A 377 17.26 -13.78 16.96
N PRO A 378 16.95 -14.98 16.43
CA PRO A 378 15.66 -15.63 16.67
C PRO A 378 15.32 -15.90 18.14
N PRO A 379 16.29 -16.30 19.00
CA PRO A 379 16.04 -16.41 20.44
C PRO A 379 15.60 -15.09 21.08
N PHE A 380 16.19 -13.97 20.65
CA PHE A 380 15.88 -12.64 21.19
C PHE A 380 14.63 -12.03 20.57
N PHE A 381 14.31 -12.37 19.33
CA PHE A 381 13.08 -11.93 18.68
C PHE A 381 11.83 -12.44 19.42
N ARG A 382 11.90 -13.65 20.00
CA ARG A 382 10.83 -14.14 20.87
C ARG A 382 10.74 -13.35 22.18
N ILE A 383 11.89 -12.96 22.75
CA ILE A 383 11.96 -12.15 23.97
C ILE A 383 11.35 -10.77 23.74
N ILE A 384 11.73 -10.05 22.67
CA ILE A 384 11.18 -8.72 22.37
C ILE A 384 9.66 -8.79 22.16
N CYS A 385 9.13 -9.83 21.49
CA CYS A 385 7.69 -10.02 21.33
C CYS A 385 6.97 -10.27 22.67
N GLN A 386 7.56 -11.08 23.56
CA GLN A 386 7.00 -11.32 24.89
C GLN A 386 6.97 -10.06 25.74
N ILE A 387 8.05 -9.28 25.72
CA ILE A 387 8.15 -8.03 26.47
C ILE A 387 7.19 -6.98 25.90
N ALA A 388 7.10 -6.85 24.57
CA ALA A 388 6.15 -5.96 23.91
C ALA A 388 4.70 -6.29 24.32
N LYS A 389 4.32 -7.57 24.24
CA LYS A 389 3.00 -8.04 24.70
C LYS A 389 2.74 -7.72 26.16
N LYS A 390 3.73 -7.97 27.05
CA LYS A 390 3.61 -7.71 28.49
C LYS A 390 3.40 -6.22 28.79
N ASN A 391 4.03 -5.35 28.01
CA ASN A 391 3.97 -3.90 28.20
C ASN A 391 2.94 -3.20 27.30
N HIS A 392 2.05 -3.96 26.64
CA HIS A 392 1.03 -3.44 25.72
C HIS A 392 1.58 -2.62 24.54
N ILE A 393 2.84 -2.83 24.17
CA ILE A 393 3.47 -2.21 22.99
C ILE A 393 3.03 -2.98 21.75
N ARG A 394 2.47 -2.28 20.76
CA ARG A 394 1.84 -2.92 19.60
C ARG A 394 2.77 -3.08 18.40
N TYR A 395 3.94 -2.47 18.39
CA TYR A 395 4.84 -2.50 17.24
C TYR A 395 6.20 -3.12 17.57
N VAL A 396 6.67 -4.03 16.72
CA VAL A 396 8.05 -4.54 16.73
C VAL A 396 8.60 -4.48 15.31
N ARG A 397 9.79 -3.90 15.15
CA ARG A 397 10.40 -3.77 13.83
C ARG A 397 10.87 -5.13 13.28
N LEU A 398 10.38 -5.50 12.11
CA LEU A 398 10.75 -6.72 11.38
C LEU A 398 10.54 -6.57 9.86
N GLY A 399 9.36 -6.07 9.46
CA GLY A 399 8.88 -6.11 8.07
C GLY A 399 8.14 -7.42 7.77
N LYS A 400 6.82 -7.42 7.53
CA LYS A 400 5.97 -8.63 7.34
C LYS A 400 6.30 -9.44 6.09
N ASN A 401 6.79 -8.78 5.05
CA ASN A 401 7.17 -9.37 3.78
C ASN A 401 8.70 -9.40 3.58
N GLY A 402 9.47 -9.08 4.63
CA GLY A 402 10.92 -9.08 4.65
C GLY A 402 11.54 -7.83 4.04
N GLN A 403 12.87 -7.89 3.81
CA GLN A 403 13.61 -6.83 3.15
C GLN A 403 13.71 -7.14 1.65
N PRO A 404 13.13 -6.30 0.77
CA PRO A 404 13.10 -6.63 -0.65
C PRO A 404 14.52 -6.78 -1.24
N PHE A 405 15.51 -6.00 -0.80
CA PHE A 405 16.85 -5.99 -1.42
C PHE A 405 17.96 -5.50 -0.47
N ALA A 406 18.81 -6.41 0.03
CA ALA A 406 20.10 -6.10 0.65
C ALA A 406 21.26 -6.63 -0.24
N ARG A 407 22.52 -6.30 0.10
CA ARG A 407 23.73 -6.87 -0.56
C ARG A 407 23.68 -8.40 -0.54
N ARG A 408 24.21 -9.08 -1.58
CA ARG A 408 24.02 -10.53 -1.82
C ARG A 408 24.18 -11.39 -0.56
N LEU A 409 25.23 -11.21 0.25
CA LEU A 409 25.46 -11.98 1.48
C LEU A 409 24.53 -11.56 2.64
N ILE A 410 24.48 -10.27 2.97
CA ILE A 410 23.66 -9.73 4.08
C ILE A 410 22.16 -10.03 3.84
N ARG A 411 21.72 -9.98 2.58
CA ARG A 411 20.38 -10.36 2.16
C ARG A 411 20.03 -11.79 2.56
N HIS A 412 20.92 -12.74 2.32
CA HIS A 412 20.66 -14.13 2.68
C HIS A 412 20.54 -14.28 4.20
N ILE A 413 21.43 -13.65 4.97
CA ILE A 413 21.40 -13.69 6.44
C ILE A 413 20.08 -13.10 6.96
N LEU A 414 19.74 -11.88 6.55
CA LEU A 414 18.52 -11.20 7.00
C LEU A 414 17.26 -11.92 6.52
N GLN A 415 17.27 -12.53 5.34
CA GLN A 415 16.14 -13.33 4.84
C GLN A 415 15.94 -14.61 5.65
N VAL A 416 17.02 -15.29 6.06
CA VAL A 416 16.95 -16.45 6.96
C VAL A 416 16.41 -16.04 8.33
N LEU A 417 16.91 -14.94 8.90
CA LEU A 417 16.41 -14.40 10.17
C LEU A 417 14.93 -14.02 10.09
N PHE A 418 14.54 -13.32 9.02
CA PHE A 418 13.15 -12.97 8.74
C PHE A 418 12.24 -14.20 8.66
N LEU A 419 12.61 -15.22 7.88
CA LEU A 419 11.78 -16.44 7.74
C LEU A 419 11.57 -17.16 9.08
N LYS A 420 12.61 -17.19 9.94
CA LYS A 420 12.50 -17.73 11.30
C LYS A 420 11.59 -16.87 12.19
N ASN A 421 11.75 -15.55 12.13
CA ASN A 421 11.05 -14.61 13.00
C ASN A 421 9.60 -14.34 12.57
N LYS A 422 9.27 -14.47 11.28
CA LYS A 422 7.92 -14.31 10.76
C LYS A 422 6.94 -15.24 11.47
N LYS A 423 7.32 -16.51 11.65
CA LYS A 423 6.52 -17.50 12.40
C LYS A 423 6.33 -17.07 13.86
N THR A 424 7.39 -16.57 14.49
CA THR A 424 7.32 -16.03 15.86
C THR A 424 6.36 -14.85 15.94
N LEU A 425 6.45 -13.85 15.04
CA LEU A 425 5.56 -12.69 15.04
C LEU A 425 4.09 -13.10 14.88
N HIS A 426 3.78 -14.06 13.99
CA HIS A 426 2.42 -14.58 13.83
C HIS A 426 1.84 -15.23 15.09
N SER A 427 2.67 -15.74 16.00
CA SER A 427 2.20 -16.25 17.30
C SER A 427 1.76 -15.16 18.29
N PHE A 428 1.95 -13.88 17.95
CA PHE A 428 1.54 -12.72 18.73
C PHE A 428 0.58 -11.82 17.92
N PRO A 429 -0.72 -12.16 17.80
CA PRO A 429 -1.65 -11.51 16.87
C PRO A 429 -1.95 -10.02 17.15
N LYS A 430 -1.59 -9.52 18.34
CA LYS A 430 -1.71 -8.10 18.71
C LYS A 430 -0.47 -7.27 18.38
N LEU A 431 0.61 -7.90 17.92
CA LEU A 431 1.83 -7.22 17.50
C LEU A 431 1.80 -7.00 15.99
N ASP A 432 2.22 -5.81 15.60
CA ASP A 432 2.28 -5.36 14.22
C ASP A 432 3.72 -4.99 13.82
N SER A 433 3.94 -4.91 12.51
CA SER A 433 5.19 -4.48 11.89
C SER A 433 4.89 -3.83 10.54
N SER A 434 5.81 -3.03 10.04
CA SER A 434 5.76 -2.50 8.67
C SER A 434 5.65 -3.63 7.64
N ASP A 435 5.14 -3.33 6.45
CA ASP A 435 4.97 -4.35 5.41
C ASP A 435 6.32 -4.76 4.83
N TYR A 436 7.20 -3.77 4.63
CA TYR A 436 8.58 -3.95 4.20
C TYR A 436 9.50 -3.02 5.02
N MET A 437 10.75 -3.44 5.20
CA MET A 437 11.78 -2.62 5.83
C MET A 437 12.97 -2.44 4.88
N LEU A 438 13.44 -1.20 4.71
CA LEU A 438 14.59 -0.85 3.87
C LEU A 438 15.53 0.10 4.62
N SER A 439 16.83 0.01 4.35
CA SER A 439 17.79 1.02 4.85
C SER A 439 17.97 2.13 3.82
N LEU A 440 18.00 3.39 4.29
CA LEU A 440 18.17 4.54 3.43
C LEU A 440 19.53 4.56 2.71
N ASP A 441 20.60 4.10 3.36
CA ASP A 441 21.94 4.06 2.75
C ASP A 441 21.95 3.22 1.46
N TRP A 442 21.20 2.11 1.46
CA TRP A 442 21.04 1.25 0.30
C TRP A 442 20.24 1.97 -0.78
N ILE A 443 19.16 2.67 -0.42
CA ILE A 443 18.33 3.42 -1.36
C ILE A 443 19.16 4.48 -2.08
N ILE A 444 19.97 5.25 -1.35
CA ILE A 444 20.85 6.30 -1.90
C ILE A 444 21.87 5.72 -2.90
N LYS A 445 22.46 4.57 -2.58
CA LYS A 445 23.49 3.91 -3.42
C LYS A 445 22.93 3.27 -4.70
N ASN A 446 21.62 3.10 -4.84
CA ASN A 446 21.01 2.42 -5.99
C ASN A 446 20.48 3.39 -7.05
N LYS A 447 20.73 3.13 -8.34
CA LYS A 447 20.36 4.02 -9.46
C LYS A 447 18.83 4.19 -9.70
N LYS A 448 17.97 3.35 -9.11
CA LYS A 448 16.49 3.38 -9.32
C LYS A 448 15.70 3.00 -8.04
N PRO A 449 15.80 3.78 -6.95
CA PRO A 449 15.23 3.41 -5.65
C PRO A 449 13.69 3.29 -5.67
N TYR A 450 13.04 4.12 -6.48
CA TYR A 450 11.58 4.23 -6.60
C TYR A 450 10.86 2.95 -7.07
N LYS A 451 11.56 2.00 -7.69
CA LYS A 451 10.97 0.70 -8.06
C LYS A 451 10.66 -0.17 -6.85
N PHE A 452 11.25 0.15 -5.70
CA PHE A 452 11.22 -0.66 -4.49
C PHE A 452 10.37 -0.06 -3.38
N LEU A 453 9.88 1.17 -3.58
CA LEU A 453 8.97 1.86 -2.66
C LEU A 453 7.55 1.39 -2.94
N LYS A 454 7.04 0.50 -2.08
CA LYS A 454 5.63 0.14 -1.99
C LYS A 454 4.97 0.97 -0.89
N ALA A 455 3.66 1.20 -0.98
CA ALA A 455 2.91 1.77 0.13
C ALA A 455 3.17 0.93 1.40
N GLU A 456 3.27 1.57 2.56
CA GLU A 456 3.53 0.93 3.87
C GLU A 456 4.94 0.35 4.06
N THR A 457 5.91 0.78 3.25
CA THR A 457 7.34 0.50 3.49
C THR A 457 7.88 1.40 4.60
N GLU A 458 8.60 0.83 5.57
CA GLU A 458 9.40 1.57 6.55
C GLU A 458 10.85 1.70 6.04
N ILE A 459 11.33 2.93 5.97
CA ILE A 459 12.70 3.30 5.61
C ILE A 459 13.41 3.70 6.89
N VAL A 460 14.43 2.93 7.26
CA VAL A 460 15.28 3.18 8.42
C VAL A 460 16.48 4.01 7.99
N CYS A 461 16.70 5.13 8.67
CA CYS A 461 17.81 6.03 8.42
C CYS A 461 18.62 6.31 9.70
N HIS A 462 19.87 6.74 9.51
CA HIS A 462 20.82 7.12 10.55
C HIS A 462 21.29 8.55 10.27
N PRO A 463 20.54 9.59 10.68
CA PRO A 463 20.83 10.98 10.32
C PRO A 463 22.17 11.53 10.84
N GLU A 464 22.89 10.78 11.68
CA GLU A 464 24.30 11.07 11.97
C GLU A 464 25.17 11.07 10.69
N ARG A 465 24.85 10.19 9.73
CA ARG A 465 25.49 10.13 8.42
C ARG A 465 25.03 11.30 7.57
N GLU A 466 26.00 12.07 7.09
CA GLU A 466 25.74 13.31 6.35
C GLU A 466 24.94 13.09 5.06
N GLU A 467 25.28 12.03 4.31
CA GLU A 467 24.58 11.66 3.08
C GLU A 467 23.08 11.40 3.32
N GLU A 468 22.75 10.68 4.39
CA GLU A 468 21.37 10.36 4.75
C GLU A 468 20.60 11.61 5.21
N TYR A 469 21.23 12.46 6.02
CA TYR A 469 20.62 13.71 6.49
C TYR A 469 20.33 14.68 5.33
N ILE A 470 21.31 14.93 4.46
CA ILE A 470 21.13 15.81 3.29
C ILE A 470 20.04 15.26 2.37
N PHE A 471 20.03 13.94 2.14
CA PHE A 471 19.00 13.31 1.32
C PHE A 471 17.60 13.55 1.89
N LEU A 472 17.40 13.33 3.19
CA LEU A 472 16.10 13.52 3.85
C LEU A 472 15.66 14.99 3.86
N LYS A 473 16.58 15.93 4.04
CA LYS A 473 16.29 17.36 4.00
C LYS A 473 15.73 17.80 2.63
N ASN A 474 16.24 17.21 1.56
CA ASN A 474 15.82 17.47 0.19
C ASN A 474 14.52 16.75 -0.22
N LEU A 475 13.97 15.89 0.64
CA LEU A 475 12.66 15.28 0.38
C LEU A 475 11.54 16.33 0.52
N PRO A 476 10.40 16.16 -0.17
CA PRO A 476 9.24 17.02 0.07
C PRO A 476 8.75 16.86 1.52
N HIS A 477 8.08 17.89 2.05
CA HIS A 477 7.43 17.79 3.35
C HIS A 477 6.38 16.66 3.34
N LYS A 478 6.28 15.94 4.47
CA LYS A 478 5.15 15.06 4.73
C LYS A 478 3.88 15.91 4.89
N LYS A 479 2.76 15.38 4.41
CA LYS A 479 1.44 16.01 4.55
C LYS A 479 0.92 15.87 5.96
#